data_AF-A0A969IEM4-F1
#
_entry.id   AF-A0A969IEM4-F1
#
_cell.length_a   1.000
_cell.length_b   1.000
_cell.length_c   1.000
_cell.angle_alpha   90.00
_cell.angle_beta   90.00
_cell.angle_gamma   90.00
#
_symmetry.space_group_name_H-M   'P 1'
#
loop_
_entity.id
_entity.type
_entity.pdbx_description
1 polymer ?
#
loop_
_entity_poly.entity_id
_entity_poly.type
_entity_poly.pdbx_seq_one_letter_code
_entity_poly.pdbx_strand_id
1 'polypeptide(L)'
;MIKNYFKIAWRNLVKSKGYSAINIGGLAVGMAVAMLIGLWVYDELTFDKYHKNYDRIAQVMQHANYNGKIETQVANPALMGPELRAKYGSDFKYVVQSSWTGGHLLSIGDKHISKVG
;
A
#
# COMPACT_ATOMS: atom_id res chain seq x y z
N MET A 1 -37.65 14.07 -29.64
CA MET A 1 -38.49 13.08 -28.92
C MET A 1 -37.96 12.74 -27.52
N ILE A 2 -36.66 12.48 -27.35
CA ILE A 2 -35.99 12.25 -26.03
C ILE A 2 -36.34 13.29 -24.94
N LYS A 3 -36.40 14.59 -25.28
CA LYS A 3 -36.83 15.65 -24.34
C LYS A 3 -38.22 15.41 -23.75
N ASN A 4 -39.14 14.82 -24.52
CA ASN A 4 -40.51 14.56 -24.04
C ASN A 4 -40.53 13.37 -23.08
N TYR A 5 -39.74 12.32 -23.34
CA TYR A 5 -39.60 11.18 -22.43
C TYR A 5 -38.99 11.59 -21.09
N PHE A 6 -37.93 12.43 -21.08
CA PHE A 6 -37.37 12.98 -19.85
C PHE A 6 -38.39 13.83 -19.08
N LYS A 7 -39.18 14.66 -19.77
CA LYS A 7 -40.22 15.48 -19.15
C LYS A 7 -41.31 14.64 -18.50
N ILE A 8 -41.74 13.56 -19.15
CA ILE A 8 -42.76 12.64 -18.63
C ILE A 8 -42.22 11.84 -17.43
N ALA A 9 -40.99 11.31 -17.54
CA ALA A 9 -40.34 10.56 -16.47
C ALA A 9 -40.15 11.43 -15.21
N TRP A 10 -39.67 12.67 -15.36
CA TRP A 10 -39.51 13.61 -14.26
C TRP A 10 -40.85 13.92 -13.57
N ARG A 11 -41.91 14.13 -14.36
CA ARG A 11 -43.25 14.43 -13.81
C ARG A 11 -43.82 13.24 -13.04
N ASN A 12 -43.57 12.01 -13.49
CA ASN A 12 -43.96 10.80 -12.78
C ASN A 12 -43.16 10.63 -11.47
N LEU A 13 -41.84 10.83 -11.50
CA LEU A 13 -40.97 10.76 -10.31
C LEU A 13 -41.40 11.75 -9.22
N VAL A 14 -41.75 12.98 -9.61
CA VAL A 14 -42.22 14.03 -8.67
C VAL A 14 -43.64 13.75 -8.17
N LYS A 15 -44.48 13.02 -8.92
CA LYS A 15 -45.83 12.63 -8.50
C LYS A 15 -45.81 11.48 -7.49
N SER A 16 -44.85 10.55 -7.60
CA SER A 16 -44.69 9.39 -6.72
C SER A 16 -43.47 9.48 -5.80
N LYS A 17 -43.27 10.62 -5.12
CA LYS A 17 -42.02 10.95 -4.39
C LYS A 17 -41.53 9.87 -3.43
N GLY A 18 -42.41 9.30 -2.60
CA GLY A 18 -42.03 8.28 -1.60
C GLY A 18 -41.55 6.98 -2.24
N TYR A 19 -42.33 6.45 -3.19
CA TYR A 19 -41.98 5.21 -3.90
C TYR A 19 -40.71 5.39 -4.75
N SER A 20 -40.59 6.51 -5.46
CA SER A 20 -39.41 6.82 -6.28
C SER A 20 -38.16 7.03 -5.42
N ALA A 21 -38.28 7.67 -4.25
CA ALA A 21 -37.15 7.88 -3.33
C ALA A 21 -36.61 6.55 -2.77
N ILE A 22 -37.48 5.63 -2.36
CA ILE A 22 -37.06 4.33 -1.83
C ILE A 22 -36.38 3.50 -2.93
N ASN A 23 -36.97 3.45 -4.12
CA ASN A 23 -36.48 2.59 -5.20
C ASN A 23 -35.16 3.10 -5.79
N ILE A 24 -35.06 4.41 -6.05
CA ILE A 24 -33.83 5.05 -6.55
C ILE A 24 -32.76 5.13 -5.45
N GLY A 25 -33.15 5.51 -4.23
CA GLY A 25 -32.25 5.63 -3.10
C GLY A 25 -31.64 4.29 -2.71
N GLY A 26 -32.45 3.24 -2.61
CA GLY A 26 -31.98 1.89 -2.30
C GLY A 26 -31.00 1.36 -3.36
N LEU A 27 -31.32 1.56 -4.65
CA LEU A 27 -30.42 1.19 -5.74
C LEU A 27 -29.11 1.99 -5.70
N ALA A 28 -29.19 3.31 -5.50
CA ALA A 28 -28.02 4.20 -5.44
C ALA A 28 -27.11 3.84 -4.25
N VAL A 29 -27.67 3.59 -3.07
CA VAL A 29 -26.92 3.16 -1.89
C VAL A 29 -26.28 1.80 -2.11
N GLY A 30 -27.02 0.82 -2.69
CA GLY A 30 -26.47 -0.49 -3.00
C GLY A 30 -25.28 -0.43 -3.96
N MET A 31 -25.39 0.38 -5.02
CA MET A 31 -24.29 0.63 -5.95
C MET A 31 -23.10 1.32 -5.26
N ALA A 32 -23.36 2.34 -4.43
CA ALA A 32 -22.31 3.06 -3.72
C ALA A 32 -21.53 2.13 -2.79
N VAL A 33 -22.22 1.29 -2.01
CA VAL A 33 -21.59 0.31 -1.11
C VAL A 33 -20.76 -0.71 -1.90
N ALA A 34 -21.31 -1.25 -3.00
CA ALA A 34 -20.57 -2.19 -3.85
C ALA A 34 -19.31 -1.57 -4.45
N MET A 35 -19.38 -0.31 -4.89
CA MET A 35 -18.22 0.42 -5.40
C MET A 35 -17.16 0.68 -4.32
N LEU A 36 -17.56 1.05 -3.10
CA LEU A 36 -16.63 1.27 -1.99
C LEU A 36 -15.91 -0.02 -1.60
N ILE A 37 -16.62 -1.15 -1.54
CA ILE A 37 -16.01 -2.45 -1.29
C ILE A 37 -15.05 -2.81 -2.43
N GLY A 38 -15.46 -2.61 -3.69
CA GLY A 38 -14.60 -2.85 -4.85
C GLY A 38 -13.32 -2.01 -4.82
N LEU A 39 -13.42 -0.74 -4.42
CA LEU A 39 -12.27 0.14 -4.27
C LEU A 39 -11.34 -0.33 -3.15
N TRP A 40 -11.90 -0.76 -2.02
CA TRP A 40 -11.11 -1.30 -0.91
C TRP A 40 -10.36 -2.58 -1.30
N VAL A 41 -11.04 -3.51 -2.00
CA VAL A 41 -10.38 -4.72 -2.54
C VAL A 41 -9.29 -4.35 -3.54
N TYR A 42 -9.57 -3.37 -4.41
CA TYR A 42 -8.58 -2.90 -5.38
C TYR A 42 -7.35 -2.31 -4.70
N ASP A 43 -7.54 -1.50 -3.66
CA ASP A 43 -6.46 -0.94 -2.84
C ASP A 43 -5.60 -2.04 -2.21
N GLU A 44 -6.22 -3.03 -1.56
CA GLU A 44 -5.52 -4.16 -0.94
C GLU A 44 -4.73 -5.00 -1.95
N LEU A 45 -5.31 -5.26 -3.13
CA LEU A 45 -4.64 -6.05 -4.18
C LEU A 45 -3.52 -5.29 -4.90
N THR A 46 -3.53 -3.96 -4.84
CA THR A 46 -2.50 -3.09 -5.42
C THR A 46 -1.48 -2.60 -4.41
N PHE A 47 -1.66 -2.97 -3.13
CA PHE A 47 -0.69 -2.77 -2.07
C PHE A 47 0.69 -3.32 -2.51
N ASP A 48 1.73 -2.49 -2.36
CA ASP A 48 3.12 -2.73 -2.79
C ASP A 48 3.38 -2.88 -4.30
N LYS A 49 2.39 -2.68 -5.17
CA LYS A 49 2.57 -2.76 -6.65
C LYS A 49 2.81 -1.42 -7.35
N TYR A 50 3.07 -0.35 -6.60
CA TYR A 50 3.25 1.00 -7.15
C TYR A 50 4.55 1.17 -7.96
N HIS A 51 5.54 0.30 -7.76
CA HIS A 51 6.79 0.33 -8.50
C HIS A 51 6.67 -0.39 -9.85
N LYS A 52 7.28 0.20 -10.91
CA LYS A 52 7.25 -0.33 -12.29
C LYS A 52 7.72 -1.79 -12.44
N ASN A 53 8.59 -2.27 -11.54
CA ASN A 53 9.13 -3.64 -11.55
C ASN A 53 8.89 -4.35 -10.21
N TYR A 54 7.72 -4.14 -9.58
CA TYR A 54 7.42 -4.67 -8.24
C TYR A 54 7.63 -6.19 -8.12
N ASP A 55 7.40 -6.93 -9.22
CA ASP A 55 7.58 -8.37 -9.35
C ASP A 55 9.04 -8.84 -9.20
N ARG A 56 9.99 -7.92 -9.37
CA ARG A 56 11.44 -8.17 -9.28
C ARG A 56 12.09 -7.49 -8.08
N ILE A 57 11.31 -6.87 -7.20
CA ILE A 57 11.80 -6.26 -5.97
C ILE A 57 11.62 -7.29 -4.84
N ALA A 58 12.72 -7.59 -4.16
CA ALA A 58 12.72 -8.49 -3.01
C ALA A 58 13.37 -7.81 -1.81
N GLN A 59 12.84 -8.09 -0.62
CA GLN A 59 13.43 -7.70 0.65
C GLN A 59 14.05 -8.93 1.31
N VAL A 60 15.32 -8.80 1.72
CA VAL A 60 16.01 -9.88 2.44
C VAL A 60 15.53 -9.86 3.88
N MET A 61 15.00 -11.00 4.34
CA MET A 61 14.59 -11.19 5.73
C MET A 61 15.44 -12.28 6.37
N GLN A 62 15.71 -12.13 7.66
CA GLN A 62 16.47 -13.09 8.44
C GLN A 62 15.56 -13.75 9.48
N HIS A 63 15.64 -15.08 9.61
CA HIS A 63 15.11 -15.78 10.77
C HIS A 63 16.15 -15.79 11.88
N ALA A 64 15.82 -15.20 13.03
CA ALA A 64 16.66 -15.19 14.22
C ALA A 64 15.97 -15.97 15.34
N ASN A 65 16.74 -16.78 16.06
CA ASN A 65 16.24 -17.50 17.22
C ASN A 65 16.49 -16.65 18.47
N TYR A 66 15.42 -16.21 19.11
CA TYR A 66 15.43 -15.52 20.38
C TYR A 66 14.80 -16.42 21.44
N ASN A 67 15.62 -16.99 22.32
CA ASN A 67 15.19 -17.83 23.45
C ASN A 67 14.23 -18.98 23.04
N GLY A 68 14.53 -19.67 21.93
CA GLY A 68 13.74 -20.80 21.44
C GLY A 68 12.56 -20.40 20.55
N LYS A 69 12.30 -19.10 20.35
CA LYS A 69 11.31 -18.59 19.41
C LYS A 69 12.01 -18.11 18.14
N ILE A 70 11.60 -18.64 17.00
CA ILE A 70 12.07 -18.17 15.69
C ILE A 70 11.24 -16.93 15.33
N GLU A 71 11.91 -15.80 15.15
CA GLU A 71 11.31 -14.56 14.69
C GLU A 71 11.93 -14.14 13.35
N THR A 72 11.10 -13.62 12.46
CA THR A 72 11.53 -13.10 11.16
C THR A 72 11.72 -11.60 11.25
N GLN A 73 12.89 -11.10 10.92
CA GLN A 73 13.23 -9.68 11.00
C GLN A 73 13.81 -9.15 9.69
N VAL A 74 13.67 -7.83 9.49
CA VAL A 74 14.23 -7.10 8.35
C VAL A 74 15.62 -6.53 8.64
N ALA A 75 16.05 -6.59 9.90
CA ALA A 75 17.39 -6.18 10.31
C ALA A 75 18.41 -7.22 9.85
N ASN A 76 19.28 -6.82 8.93
CA ASN A 76 20.33 -7.65 8.39
C ASN A 76 21.71 -7.07 8.75
N PRO A 77 22.76 -7.90 8.88
CA PRO A 77 24.12 -7.41 9.05
C PRO A 77 24.54 -6.46 7.92
N ALA A 78 25.35 -5.44 8.25
CA ALA A 78 25.81 -4.45 7.28
C ALA A 78 26.53 -5.10 6.07
N LEU A 79 27.23 -6.22 6.28
CA LEU A 79 27.95 -6.96 5.23
C LEU A 79 27.05 -7.71 4.25
N MET A 80 25.74 -7.83 4.50
CA MET A 80 24.82 -8.58 3.63
C MET A 80 24.77 -8.03 2.20
N GLY A 81 24.70 -6.71 2.04
CA GLY A 81 24.65 -6.06 0.73
C GLY A 81 25.90 -6.31 -0.11
N PRO A 82 27.12 -6.08 0.42
CA PRO A 82 28.37 -6.45 -0.25
C PRO A 82 28.45 -7.93 -0.65
N GLU A 83 28.09 -8.85 0.24
CA GLU A 83 28.12 -10.29 -0.05
C GLU A 83 27.14 -10.69 -1.16
N LEU A 84 25.92 -10.14 -1.15
CA LEU A 84 24.93 -10.39 -2.21
C LEU A 84 25.43 -9.91 -3.58
N ARG A 85 26.10 -8.75 -3.64
CA ARG A 85 26.70 -8.27 -4.90
C ARG A 85 27.85 -9.16 -5.35
N ALA A 86 28.68 -9.64 -4.42
CA ALA A 86 29.86 -10.44 -4.74
C ALA A 86 29.52 -11.86 -5.21
N LYS A 87 28.59 -12.55 -4.52
CA LYS A 87 28.25 -13.95 -4.80
C LYS A 87 27.03 -14.14 -5.70
N TYR A 88 26.07 -13.22 -5.64
CA TYR A 88 24.78 -13.30 -6.34
C TYR A 88 24.56 -12.14 -7.32
N GLY A 89 25.64 -11.45 -7.72
CA GLY A 89 25.57 -10.29 -8.62
C GLY A 89 25.01 -10.60 -10.02
N SER A 90 24.99 -11.87 -10.44
CA SER A 90 24.32 -12.30 -11.68
C SER A 90 22.79 -12.16 -11.60
N ASP A 91 22.24 -12.31 -10.39
CA ASP A 91 20.79 -12.41 -10.17
C ASP A 91 20.21 -11.04 -9.78
N PHE A 92 21.00 -10.21 -9.08
CA PHE A 92 20.59 -8.90 -8.60
C PHE A 92 21.34 -7.76 -9.28
N LYS A 93 20.65 -7.02 -10.17
CA LYS A 93 21.21 -5.83 -10.83
C LYS A 93 21.49 -4.68 -9.85
N TYR A 94 20.65 -4.53 -8.83
CA TYR A 94 20.76 -3.47 -7.82
C TYR A 94 20.57 -4.06 -6.43
N VAL A 95 21.42 -3.67 -5.48
CA VAL A 95 21.34 -4.07 -4.07
C VAL A 95 21.47 -2.81 -3.20
N VAL A 96 20.40 -2.48 -2.49
CA VAL A 96 20.31 -1.32 -1.61
C VAL A 96 20.19 -1.79 -0.17
N GLN A 97 20.87 -1.10 0.74
CA GLN A 97 20.71 -1.26 2.18
C GLN A 97 20.39 0.09 2.78
N SER A 98 19.49 0.11 3.76
CA SER A 98 19.14 1.29 4.53
C SER A 98 19.24 0.99 6.02
N SER A 99 19.65 1.97 6.80
CA SER A 99 19.52 1.93 8.26
C SER A 99 18.11 2.37 8.66
N TRP A 100 17.75 2.05 9.91
CA TRP A 100 16.60 2.64 10.57
C TRP A 100 16.81 4.15 10.74
N THR A 101 15.73 4.92 10.73
CA THR A 101 15.73 6.37 11.00
C THR A 101 15.80 6.60 12.51
N GLY A 102 16.99 6.40 13.08
CA GLY A 102 17.26 6.45 14.52
C GLY A 102 18.09 7.67 14.92
N GLY A 103 18.30 7.83 16.22
CA GLY A 103 19.29 8.79 16.74
C GLY A 103 20.70 8.30 16.42
N HIS A 104 21.41 9.01 15.56
CA HIS A 104 22.80 8.73 15.24
C HIS A 104 23.72 9.67 16.03
N LEU A 105 24.66 9.08 16.78
CA LEU A 105 25.71 9.82 17.48
C LEU A 105 26.96 9.88 16.61
N LEU A 106 27.27 11.07 16.09
CA LEU A 106 28.52 11.37 15.40
C LEU A 106 29.54 11.90 16.41
N SER A 107 30.67 11.20 16.54
CA SER A 107 31.74 11.59 17.45
C SER A 107 33.04 11.84 16.68
N ILE A 108 33.66 13.00 16.88
CA ILE A 108 35.00 13.34 16.39
C ILE A 108 35.79 13.89 17.57
N GLY A 109 36.76 13.11 18.08
CA GLY A 109 37.47 13.42 19.31
C GLY A 109 36.49 13.61 20.48
N ASP A 110 36.57 14.75 21.16
CA ASP A 110 35.70 15.12 22.30
C ASP A 110 34.35 15.74 21.88
N LYS A 111 34.08 15.88 20.57
CA LYS A 111 32.82 16.45 20.08
C LYS A 111 31.84 15.35 19.73
N HIS A 112 30.68 15.39 20.38
CA HIS A 112 29.57 14.45 20.18
C HIS A 112 28.33 15.20 19.69
N ILE A 113 27.77 14.82 18.55
CA ILE A 113 26.53 15.37 17.99
C ILE A 113 25.56 14.22 17.80
N SER A 114 24.41 14.28 18.48
CA SER A 114 23.31 13.33 18.29
C SER A 114 22.23 13.98 17.43
N LYS A 115 21.88 13.35 16.31
CA LYS A 115 20.78 13.81 15.46
C LYS A 115 20.01 12.62 14.91
N VAL A 116 18.70 12.76 14.80
CA VAL A 116 17.82 11.77 14.15
C VAL A 116 17.93 11.95 12.64
N GLY A 117 18.16 10.85 11.92
CA GLY A 117 18.34 10.85 10.46
C GLY A 117 18.23 9.46 9.89
#